data_AF-A0A2G9UGH8-F1
#
_entry.id   AF-A0A2G9UGH8-F1
#
_cell.length_a   1.000
_cell.length_b   1.000
_cell.length_c   1.000
_cell.angle_alpha   90.00
_cell.angle_beta   90.00
_cell.angle_gamma   90.00
#
_symmetry.space_group_name_H-M   'P 1'
#
loop_
_entity.id
_entity.type
_entity.pdbx_description
1 polymer ?
#
loop_
_entity_poly.entity_id
_entity_poly.type
_entity_poly.pdbx_seq_one_letter_code
_entity_poly.pdbx_strand_id
1 'polypeptide(L)'
;MAHLVANCERLACNEFANYVIQHVIKAGPLADYRDRIIEECLLRNLLSLSQEKYASHVVEKALEFAPAPLLAEMMDEIFDGYVPHPFLFYSETKKDALDIMLFHQYGNYVVQRMLDLCCEAARAKRNGINLPDIELRMEWLNRLETRISQNRNRLARWYSSGKKILTTLQQLNDRPILIPNPIRSHRSCTPAAVPSKYR
;
A
#
# COMPACT_ATOMS: atom_id res chain seq x y z
N MET A 1 1.22 -28.66 3.02
CA MET A 1 0.87 -27.30 2.55
C MET A 1 -0.55 -27.15 2.01
N ALA A 2 -1.17 -28.17 1.38
CA ALA A 2 -2.59 -28.11 0.97
C ALA A 2 -3.56 -27.76 2.12
N HIS A 3 -3.31 -28.26 3.34
CA HIS A 3 -4.09 -27.92 4.53
C HIS A 3 -4.01 -26.45 4.94
N LEU A 4 -2.90 -25.75 4.63
CA LEU A 4 -2.73 -24.33 4.94
C LEU A 4 -3.65 -23.49 4.08
N VAL A 5 -3.68 -23.74 2.77
CA VAL A 5 -4.56 -23.04 1.84
C VAL A 5 -6.03 -23.32 2.17
N ALA A 6 -6.39 -24.58 2.44
CA ALA A 6 -7.75 -24.98 2.81
C ALA A 6 -8.26 -24.40 4.14
N ASN A 7 -7.37 -23.95 5.04
CA ASN A 7 -7.73 -23.32 6.31
C ASN A 7 -7.29 -21.86 6.39
N CYS A 8 -6.90 -21.26 5.26
CA CYS A 8 -6.16 -20.01 5.23
C CYS A 8 -6.91 -18.88 5.93
N GLU A 9 -8.23 -18.75 5.71
CA GLU A 9 -9.04 -17.71 6.34
C GLU A 9 -8.99 -17.80 7.87
N ARG A 10 -9.24 -18.99 8.42
CA ARG A 10 -9.16 -19.25 9.86
C ARG A 10 -7.76 -18.98 10.42
N LEU A 11 -6.71 -19.33 9.66
CA LEU A 11 -5.32 -19.10 10.07
C LEU A 11 -4.95 -17.61 10.02
N ALA A 12 -5.41 -16.88 9.02
CA ALA A 12 -5.19 -15.44 8.86
C ALA A 12 -5.90 -14.63 9.97
N CYS A 13 -7.08 -15.06 10.41
CA CYS A 13 -7.82 -14.43 11.50
C CYS A 13 -7.35 -14.84 12.90
N ASN A 14 -6.43 -15.80 13.03
CA ASN A 14 -5.94 -16.27 14.32
C ASN A 14 -4.79 -15.39 14.86
N GLU A 15 -4.77 -15.14 16.16
CA GLU A 15 -3.80 -14.24 16.81
C GLU A 15 -2.33 -14.66 16.69
N PHE A 16 -2.03 -15.94 16.48
CA PHE A 16 -0.67 -16.46 16.29
C PHE A 16 -0.45 -17.01 14.88
N ALA A 17 -1.42 -17.74 14.32
CA ALA A 17 -1.26 -18.36 13.01
C ALA A 17 -1.17 -17.34 11.86
N ASN A 18 -1.66 -16.10 12.05
CA ASN A 18 -1.53 -15.05 11.04
C ASN A 18 -0.05 -14.77 10.69
N TYR A 19 0.88 -14.92 11.64
CA TYR A 19 2.31 -14.72 11.39
C TYR A 19 2.88 -15.76 10.41
N VAL A 20 2.35 -16.98 10.43
CA VAL A 20 2.74 -18.03 9.48
C VAL A 20 2.30 -17.65 8.08
N ILE A 21 1.05 -17.18 7.91
CA ILE A 21 0.54 -16.74 6.60
C ILE A 21 1.35 -15.55 6.08
N GLN A 22 1.63 -14.56 6.93
CA GLN A 22 2.49 -13.44 6.57
C GLN A 22 3.90 -13.89 6.15
N HIS A 23 4.46 -14.90 6.81
CA HIS A 23 5.78 -15.43 6.46
C HIS A 23 5.78 -16.08 5.08
N VAL A 24 4.76 -16.90 4.78
CA VAL A 24 4.59 -17.52 3.45
C VAL A 24 4.48 -16.44 2.37
N ILE A 25 3.70 -15.38 2.61
CA ILE A 25 3.53 -14.28 1.65
C ILE A 25 4.85 -13.55 1.35
N LYS A 26 5.72 -13.37 2.35
CA LYS A 26 7.00 -12.65 2.22
C LYS A 26 8.13 -13.49 1.64
N ALA A 27 8.08 -14.80 1.84
CA ALA A 27 9.19 -15.68 1.51
C ALA A 27 9.26 -15.92 0.00
N GLY A 28 10.29 -15.37 -0.66
CA GLY A 28 10.52 -15.56 -2.10
C GLY A 28 10.48 -17.03 -2.57
N PRO A 29 11.09 -18.00 -1.84
CA PRO A 29 11.00 -19.42 -2.19
C PRO A 29 9.60 -20.03 -2.11
N LEU A 30 8.61 -19.32 -1.55
CA LEU A 30 7.22 -19.76 -1.40
C LEU A 30 6.25 -18.96 -2.27
N ALA A 31 6.74 -18.33 -3.35
CA ALA A 31 5.94 -17.51 -4.27
C ALA A 31 4.67 -18.23 -4.76
N ASP A 32 4.76 -19.50 -5.17
CA ASP A 32 3.59 -20.27 -5.61
C ASP A 32 2.52 -20.40 -4.52
N TYR A 33 2.92 -20.51 -3.25
CA TYR A 33 1.99 -20.58 -2.13
C TYR A 33 1.42 -19.22 -1.77
N ARG A 34 2.22 -18.14 -1.89
CA ARG A 34 1.73 -16.77 -1.76
C ARG A 34 0.61 -16.52 -2.77
N ASP A 35 0.84 -16.85 -4.03
CA ASP A 35 -0.10 -16.59 -5.12
C ASP A 35 -1.42 -17.34 -4.87
N ARG A 36 -1.33 -18.62 -4.50
CA ARG A 36 -2.51 -19.42 -4.09
C ARG A 36 -3.22 -18.88 -2.85
N ILE A 37 -2.50 -18.38 -1.84
CA ILE A 37 -3.11 -17.75 -0.66
C ILE A 37 -3.90 -16.50 -1.09
N ILE A 38 -3.33 -15.68 -1.97
CA ILE A 38 -4.02 -14.48 -2.46
C ILE A 38 -5.26 -14.90 -3.27
N GLU A 39 -5.10 -15.80 -4.23
CA GLU A 39 -6.16 -16.24 -5.14
C GLU A 39 -7.30 -17.01 -4.47
N GLU A 40 -6.97 -17.98 -3.60
CA GLU A 40 -7.95 -18.92 -3.06
C GLU A 40 -8.56 -18.44 -1.73
N CYS A 41 -7.92 -17.50 -1.02
CA CYS A 41 -8.28 -17.13 0.34
C CYS A 41 -8.53 -15.63 0.54
N LEU A 42 -7.69 -14.75 -0.02
CA LEU A 42 -7.80 -13.31 0.23
C LEU A 42 -8.73 -12.60 -0.75
N LEU A 43 -8.60 -12.90 -2.05
CA LEU A 43 -9.51 -12.37 -3.06
C LEU A 43 -10.95 -12.80 -2.75
N ARG A 44 -11.90 -11.92 -3.07
CA ARG A 44 -13.33 -11.94 -2.72
C ARG A 44 -13.62 -11.74 -1.23
N ASN A 45 -12.60 -11.59 -0.38
CA ASN A 45 -12.72 -11.40 1.07
C ASN A 45 -11.92 -10.18 1.57
N LEU A 46 -11.39 -9.32 0.71
CA LEU A 46 -10.49 -8.24 1.14
C LEU A 46 -11.17 -7.24 2.08
N LEU A 47 -12.44 -6.91 1.85
CA LEU A 47 -13.17 -5.98 2.71
C LEU A 47 -13.40 -6.57 4.11
N SER A 48 -13.78 -7.84 4.22
CA SER A 48 -14.01 -8.49 5.51
C SER A 48 -12.69 -8.67 6.25
N LEU A 49 -11.66 -9.23 5.61
CA LEU A 49 -10.35 -9.48 6.22
C LEU A 49 -9.62 -8.19 6.61
N SER A 50 -9.80 -7.09 5.87
CA SER A 50 -9.25 -5.79 6.25
C SER A 50 -9.87 -5.22 7.52
N GLN A 51 -11.07 -5.68 7.90
CA GLN A 51 -11.76 -5.30 9.12
C GLN A 51 -11.46 -6.25 10.30
N GLU A 52 -10.69 -7.31 10.08
CA GLU A 52 -10.26 -8.23 11.12
C GLU A 52 -8.92 -7.81 11.73
N LYS A 53 -8.81 -7.89 13.07
CA LYS A 53 -7.63 -7.42 13.82
C LYS A 53 -6.32 -8.04 13.36
N TYR A 54 -6.34 -9.33 13.03
CA TYR A 54 -5.13 -10.10 12.68
C TYR A 54 -5.00 -10.26 11.16
N ALA A 55 -6.12 -10.49 10.47
CA ALA A 55 -6.09 -10.69 9.02
C ALA A 55 -5.81 -9.39 8.26
N SER A 56 -6.07 -8.20 8.82
CA SER A 56 -5.70 -6.94 8.19
C SER A 56 -4.20 -6.87 7.91
N HIS A 57 -3.36 -7.41 8.81
CA HIS A 57 -1.92 -7.50 8.61
C HIS A 57 -1.54 -8.47 7.49
N VAL A 58 -2.30 -9.54 7.31
CA VAL A 58 -2.12 -10.48 6.19
C VAL A 58 -2.45 -9.78 4.87
N VAL A 59 -3.54 -9.01 4.81
CA VAL A 59 -3.91 -8.21 3.63
C VAL A 59 -2.85 -7.16 3.31
N GLU A 60 -2.33 -6.43 4.31
CA GLU A 60 -1.22 -5.49 4.10
C GLU A 60 0.01 -6.15 3.47
N LYS A 61 0.33 -7.38 3.88
CA LYS A 61 1.45 -8.14 3.32
C LYS A 61 1.14 -8.69 1.93
N ALA A 62 -0.08 -9.12 1.67
CA ALA A 62 -0.49 -9.49 0.32
C ALA A 62 -0.32 -8.31 -0.64
N LEU A 63 -0.77 -7.10 -0.28
CA LEU A 63 -0.59 -5.90 -1.12
C LEU A 63 0.89 -5.58 -1.40
N GLU A 64 1.77 -5.85 -0.44
CA GLU A 64 3.22 -5.55 -0.56
C GLU A 64 3.97 -6.57 -1.43
N PHE A 65 3.56 -7.84 -1.43
CA PHE A 65 4.33 -8.94 -2.05
C PHE A 65 3.61 -9.64 -3.21
N ALA A 66 2.34 -9.30 -3.48
CA ALA A 66 1.59 -9.83 -4.61
C ALA A 66 2.30 -9.55 -5.94
N PRO A 67 2.29 -10.50 -6.89
CA PRO A 67 2.69 -10.22 -8.26
C PRO A 67 1.70 -9.21 -8.89
N ALA A 68 2.16 -8.53 -9.94
CA ALA A 68 1.42 -7.47 -10.62
C ALA A 68 -0.05 -7.82 -10.96
N PRO A 69 -0.37 -8.99 -11.56
CA PRO A 69 -1.75 -9.33 -11.89
C PRO A 69 -2.65 -9.46 -10.65
N LEU A 70 -2.17 -10.14 -9.61
CA LEU A 70 -2.93 -10.33 -8.38
C LEU A 70 -3.07 -9.02 -7.59
N LEU A 71 -2.05 -8.16 -7.60
CA LEU A 71 -2.17 -6.84 -6.99
C LEU A 71 -3.26 -6.01 -7.70
N ALA A 72 -3.36 -6.12 -9.03
CA ALA A 72 -4.40 -5.44 -9.78
C ALA A 72 -5.79 -5.95 -9.41
N GLU A 73 -5.99 -7.26 -9.38
CA GLU A 73 -7.26 -7.86 -8.92
C GLU A 73 -7.62 -7.43 -7.49
N MET A 74 -6.63 -7.36 -6.59
CA MET A 74 -6.86 -6.90 -5.22
C MET A 74 -7.30 -5.43 -5.15
N MET A 75 -6.67 -4.56 -5.95
CA MET A 75 -7.03 -3.14 -6.01
C MET A 75 -8.43 -2.95 -6.61
N ASP A 76 -8.71 -3.62 -7.72
CA ASP A 76 -10.00 -3.57 -8.42
C ASP A 76 -11.13 -4.09 -7.52
N GLU A 77 -10.89 -5.16 -6.75
CA GLU A 77 -11.86 -5.66 -5.79
C GLU A 77 -12.20 -4.61 -4.71
N ILE A 78 -11.19 -3.94 -4.12
CA ILE A 78 -11.43 -2.92 -3.09
C ILE A 78 -12.18 -1.72 -3.67
N PHE A 79 -11.86 -1.33 -4.90
CA PHE A 79 -12.46 -0.17 -5.53
C PHE A 79 -13.88 -0.42 -6.06
N ASP A 80 -14.10 -1.56 -6.71
CA ASP A 80 -15.31 -1.83 -7.53
C ASP A 80 -15.95 -3.20 -7.25
N GLY A 81 -15.31 -4.08 -6.49
CA GLY A 81 -15.78 -5.45 -6.24
C GLY A 81 -16.93 -5.58 -5.25
N TYR A 82 -17.30 -4.52 -4.53
CA TYR A 82 -18.33 -4.55 -3.50
C TYR A 82 -19.51 -3.65 -3.85
N VAL A 83 -20.72 -4.21 -3.74
CA VAL A 83 -21.96 -3.44 -3.90
C VAL A 83 -22.07 -2.44 -2.74
N PRO A 84 -22.17 -1.12 -3.02
CA PRO A 84 -22.35 -0.13 -1.97
C PRO A 84 -23.61 -0.42 -1.15
N HIS A 85 -23.57 -0.13 0.15
CA HIS A 85 -24.69 -0.46 1.05
C HIS A 85 -26.02 0.10 0.49
N PRO A 86 -27.09 -0.72 0.40
CA PRO A 86 -28.37 -0.27 -0.13
C PRO A 86 -28.90 0.90 0.70
N PHE A 87 -29.54 1.85 0.02
CA PHE A 87 -30.01 3.16 0.50
C PHE A 87 -31.04 3.11 1.65
N LEU A 88 -31.33 1.95 2.23
CA LEU A 88 -32.49 1.73 3.10
C LEU A 88 -32.31 2.10 4.58
N PHE A 89 -31.21 2.72 4.98
CA PHE A 89 -31.02 3.21 6.34
C PHE A 89 -30.36 4.59 6.35
N TYR A 90 -31.16 5.66 6.45
CA TYR A 90 -30.87 7.03 6.93
C TYR A 90 -29.43 7.60 6.77
N SER A 91 -28.68 7.17 5.77
CA SER A 91 -27.32 7.62 5.46
C SER A 91 -27.32 8.04 4.00
N GLU A 92 -27.32 9.35 3.79
CA GLU A 92 -27.34 9.98 2.46
C GLU A 92 -26.09 9.66 1.61
N THR A 93 -25.09 8.97 2.19
CA THR A 93 -23.83 8.65 1.54
C THR A 93 -23.76 7.16 1.20
N LYS A 94 -23.69 6.83 -0.10
CA LYS A 94 -23.31 5.49 -0.58
C LYS A 94 -21.90 5.18 -0.08
N LYS A 95 -21.78 4.49 1.05
CA LYS A 95 -20.49 4.00 1.54
C LYS A 95 -20.15 2.74 0.77
N ASP A 96 -19.09 2.82 -0.03
CA ASP A 96 -18.47 1.66 -0.65
C ASP A 96 -17.38 1.06 0.26
N ALA A 97 -16.69 0.03 -0.21
CA ALA A 97 -15.63 -0.66 0.54
C ALA A 97 -14.51 0.29 0.98
N LEU A 98 -14.10 1.23 0.12
CA LEU A 98 -13.04 2.18 0.44
C LEU A 98 -13.47 3.12 1.56
N ASP A 99 -14.70 3.65 1.54
CA ASP A 99 -15.22 4.47 2.65
C ASP A 99 -15.29 3.69 3.96
N ILE A 100 -15.70 2.42 3.93
CA ILE A 100 -15.74 1.57 5.12
C ILE A 100 -14.34 1.40 5.69
N MET A 101 -13.37 0.99 4.87
CA MET A 101 -12.00 0.72 5.30
C MET A 101 -11.29 1.99 5.80
N LEU A 102 -11.46 3.11 5.12
CA LEU A 102 -10.81 4.38 5.44
C LEU A 102 -11.10 4.85 6.88
N PHE A 103 -12.29 4.55 7.39
CA PHE A 103 -12.72 4.92 8.75
C PHE A 103 -12.76 3.74 9.74
N HIS A 104 -12.40 2.52 9.32
CA HIS A 104 -12.37 1.35 10.18
C HIS A 104 -11.13 1.33 11.08
N GLN A 105 -11.22 0.77 12.29
CA GLN A 105 -10.11 0.71 13.26
C GLN A 105 -8.89 -0.11 12.79
N TYR A 106 -9.09 -1.08 11.89
CA TYR A 106 -8.02 -1.90 11.27
C TYR A 106 -7.85 -1.61 9.78
N GLY A 107 -8.94 -1.57 9.00
CA GLY A 107 -8.92 -1.32 7.55
C GLY A 107 -8.22 -0.03 7.13
N ASN A 108 -8.14 0.98 8.00
CA ASN A 108 -7.42 2.22 7.69
C ASN A 108 -5.92 1.99 7.44
N TYR A 109 -5.33 0.94 8.02
CA TYR A 109 -3.93 0.57 7.77
C TYR A 109 -3.75 -0.07 6.40
N VAL A 110 -4.74 -0.83 5.94
CA VAL A 110 -4.76 -1.39 4.58
C VAL A 110 -4.86 -0.26 3.54
N VAL A 111 -5.72 0.74 3.76
CA VAL A 111 -5.81 1.91 2.85
C VAL A 111 -4.52 2.72 2.85
N GLN A 112 -3.87 2.91 4.01
CA GLN A 112 -2.53 3.51 4.06
C GLN A 112 -1.51 2.72 3.24
N ARG A 113 -1.55 1.38 3.32
CA ARG A 113 -0.67 0.51 2.52
C ARG A 113 -0.90 0.68 1.02
N MET A 114 -2.16 0.70 0.58
CA MET A 114 -2.51 0.96 -0.82
C MET A 114 -1.96 2.31 -1.28
N LEU A 115 -2.12 3.35 -0.45
CA LEU A 115 -1.60 4.69 -0.73
C LEU A 115 -0.07 4.72 -0.79
N ASP A 116 0.63 4.05 0.11
CA ASP A 116 2.09 4.01 0.14
C ASP A 116 2.65 3.38 -1.14
N LEU A 117 2.07 2.27 -1.61
CA LEU A 117 2.44 1.61 -2.87
C LEU A 117 2.26 2.53 -4.09
N CYS A 118 1.16 3.30 -4.10
CA CYS A 118 0.88 4.26 -5.16
C CYS A 118 1.84 5.46 -5.10
N CYS A 119 2.14 5.96 -3.90
CA CYS A 119 3.11 7.03 -3.68
C CYS A 119 4.53 6.62 -4.10
N GLU A 120 4.93 5.39 -3.84
CA GLU A 120 6.21 4.84 -4.29
C GLU A 120 6.31 4.83 -5.81
N ALA A 121 5.25 4.40 -6.50
CA ALA A 121 5.20 4.43 -7.96
C ALA A 121 5.24 5.86 -8.53
N ALA A 122 4.51 6.80 -7.91
CA ALA A 122 4.56 8.21 -8.30
C ALA A 122 5.96 8.81 -8.11
N ARG A 123 6.65 8.46 -7.02
CA ARG A 123 8.05 8.89 -6.78
C ARG A 123 9.01 8.27 -7.79
N ALA A 124 8.87 6.98 -8.09
CA ALA A 124 9.66 6.30 -9.10
C ALA A 124 9.49 6.97 -10.48
N LYS A 125 8.23 7.23 -10.88
CA LYS A 125 7.91 7.94 -12.13
C LYS A 125 8.59 9.30 -12.22
N ARG A 126 8.53 10.09 -11.14
CA ARG A 126 9.18 11.42 -11.08
C ARG A 126 10.70 11.35 -11.17
N ASN A 127 11.30 10.28 -10.68
CA ASN A 127 12.75 10.05 -10.76
C ASN A 127 13.18 9.39 -12.09
N GLY A 128 12.26 9.22 -13.05
CA GLY A 128 12.55 8.58 -14.33
C GLY A 128 12.71 7.05 -14.25
N ILE A 129 12.30 6.43 -13.14
CA ILE A 129 12.30 4.97 -12.98
C ILE A 129 10.97 4.43 -13.49
N ASN A 130 11.03 3.54 -14.49
CA ASN A 130 9.84 2.87 -15.00
C ASN A 130 9.62 1.57 -14.24
N LEU A 131 8.66 1.57 -13.32
CA LEU A 131 8.21 0.36 -12.61
C LEU A 131 7.21 -0.43 -13.48
N PRO A 132 7.08 -1.75 -13.25
CA PRO A 132 5.95 -2.51 -13.78
C PRO A 132 4.63 -1.85 -13.36
N ASP A 133 3.68 -1.79 -14.29
CA ASP A 133 2.30 -1.32 -14.06
C ASP A 133 2.21 0.12 -13.52
N ILE A 134 3.20 0.95 -13.87
CA ILE A 134 3.28 2.33 -13.37
C ILE A 134 2.02 3.14 -13.72
N GLU A 135 1.43 2.93 -14.90
CA GLU A 135 0.21 3.62 -15.32
C GLU A 135 -0.98 3.23 -14.45
N LEU A 136 -1.14 1.94 -14.19
CA LEU A 136 -2.21 1.39 -13.36
C LEU A 136 -2.07 1.87 -11.89
N ARG A 137 -0.85 1.91 -11.37
CA ARG A 137 -0.58 2.47 -10.02
C ARG A 137 -0.90 3.96 -9.92
N MET A 138 -0.69 4.73 -11.00
CA MET A 138 -1.08 6.14 -11.04
C MET A 138 -2.60 6.31 -11.13
N GLU A 139 -3.31 5.40 -11.81
CA GLU A 139 -4.77 5.37 -11.82
C GLU A 139 -5.33 5.11 -10.41
N TRP A 140 -4.82 4.09 -9.71
CA TRP A 140 -5.20 3.81 -8.32
C TRP A 140 -4.92 5.01 -7.40
N LEU A 141 -3.78 5.69 -7.59
CA LEU A 141 -3.46 6.92 -6.84
C LEU A 141 -4.54 7.98 -7.03
N ASN A 142 -4.94 8.26 -8.28
CA ASN A 142 -5.96 9.27 -8.59
C ASN A 142 -7.30 8.94 -7.91
N ARG A 143 -7.68 7.66 -7.88
CA ARG A 143 -8.91 7.19 -7.21
C ARG A 143 -8.84 7.39 -5.70
N LEU A 144 -7.71 7.02 -5.08
CA LEU A 144 -7.47 7.26 -3.65
C LEU A 144 -7.48 8.75 -3.31
N GLU A 145 -6.78 9.58 -4.08
CA GLU A 145 -6.72 11.04 -3.89
C GLU A 145 -8.10 11.68 -3.99
N THR A 146 -8.90 11.26 -4.98
CA THR A 146 -10.28 11.73 -5.15
C THR A 146 -11.10 11.43 -3.90
N ARG A 147 -11.07 10.18 -3.41
CA ARG A 147 -11.85 9.79 -2.24
C ARG A 147 -11.38 10.44 -0.95
N ILE A 148 -10.06 10.53 -0.76
CA ILE A 148 -9.46 11.18 0.42
C ILE A 148 -9.81 12.67 0.43
N SER A 149 -9.81 13.33 -0.73
CA SER A 149 -10.17 14.74 -0.86
C SER A 149 -11.64 15.00 -0.52
N GLN A 150 -12.56 14.15 -0.98
CA GLN A 150 -13.99 14.21 -0.63
C GLN A 150 -14.22 14.07 0.88
N ASN A 151 -13.40 13.27 1.56
CA ASN A 151 -13.50 12.99 2.99
C ASN A 151 -12.54 13.82 3.88
N ARG A 152 -11.81 14.80 3.31
CA ARG A 152 -10.68 15.51 3.94
C ARG A 152 -11.01 16.07 5.32
N ASN A 153 -12.13 16.78 5.45
CA ASN A 153 -12.51 17.44 6.69
C ASN A 153 -12.74 16.44 7.83
N ARG A 154 -13.40 15.32 7.51
CA ARG A 154 -13.72 14.26 8.49
C ARG A 154 -12.45 13.53 8.92
N LEU A 155 -11.57 13.20 7.97
CA LEU A 155 -10.27 12.58 8.21
C LEU A 155 -9.37 13.45 9.10
N ALA A 156 -9.24 14.73 8.77
CA ALA A 156 -8.35 15.66 9.49
C ALA A 156 -8.80 15.89 10.93
N ARG A 157 -10.11 15.92 11.18
CA ARG A 157 -10.66 16.33 12.47
C ARG A 157 -10.68 15.20 13.50
N TRP A 158 -11.05 13.98 13.09
CA TRP A 158 -11.45 12.94 14.04
C TRP A 158 -10.54 11.70 14.05
N TYR A 159 -9.68 11.51 13.06
CA TYR A 159 -8.93 10.27 12.89
C TYR A 159 -7.42 10.52 12.79
N SER A 160 -6.63 9.92 13.68
CA SER A 160 -5.16 9.96 13.58
C SER A 160 -4.65 9.33 12.28
N SER A 161 -5.28 8.24 11.85
CA SER A 161 -5.05 7.62 10.54
C SER A 161 -5.36 8.58 9.40
N GLY A 162 -6.47 9.32 9.49
CA GLY A 162 -6.84 10.34 8.53
C GLY A 162 -5.81 11.47 8.40
N LYS A 163 -5.30 11.98 9.53
CA LYS A 163 -4.19 12.96 9.53
C LYS A 163 -2.95 12.40 8.83
N LYS A 164 -2.55 11.17 9.15
CA LYS A 164 -1.40 10.51 8.53
C LYS A 164 -1.57 10.36 7.02
N ILE A 165 -2.73 9.89 6.56
CA ILE A 165 -3.08 9.77 5.13
C ILE A 165 -2.93 11.13 4.41
N LEU A 166 -3.47 12.20 4.99
CA LEU A 166 -3.37 13.54 4.41
C LEU A 166 -1.93 14.05 4.36
N THR A 167 -1.13 13.78 5.42
CA THR A 167 0.30 14.10 5.44
C THR A 167 1.07 13.33 4.36
N THR A 168 0.77 12.05 4.14
CA THR A 168 1.41 11.25 3.07
C THR A 168 1.18 11.87 1.69
N LEU A 169 -0.05 12.29 1.37
CA LEU A 169 -0.36 12.97 0.11
C LEU A 169 0.32 14.33 -0.01
N GLN A 170 0.33 15.11 1.08
CA GLN A 170 1.01 16.41 1.09
C GLN A 170 2.51 16.26 0.82
N GLN A 171 3.18 15.31 1.48
CA GLN A 171 4.60 15.02 1.26
C GLN A 171 4.89 14.52 -0.15
N LEU A 172 3.95 13.84 -0.79
CA LEU A 172 4.07 13.48 -2.19
C LEU A 172 4.10 14.74 -3.07
N ASN A 173 3.25 15.74 -2.80
CA ASN A 173 3.19 16.97 -3.62
C ASN A 173 4.34 17.94 -3.36
N ASP A 174 4.83 18.04 -2.12
CA ASP A 174 5.82 19.05 -1.72
C ASP A 174 7.27 18.71 -2.10
N ARG A 175 7.58 17.50 -2.60
CA ARG A 175 8.96 17.12 -2.97
C ARG A 175 9.32 17.65 -4.39
N PRO A 176 10.30 18.57 -4.51
CA PRO A 176 10.74 19.09 -5.80
C PRO A 176 11.42 18.00 -6.64
N ILE A 177 11.31 18.14 -7.96
CA ILE A 177 12.01 17.35 -8.97
C ILE A 177 13.50 17.42 -8.66
N LEU A 178 14.15 16.28 -8.41
CA LEU A 178 15.61 16.20 -8.46
C LEU A 178 16.01 16.38 -9.93
N ILE A 179 16.24 17.63 -10.35
CA ILE A 179 16.93 17.90 -11.62
C ILE A 179 18.31 17.24 -11.47
N PRO A 180 18.72 16.34 -12.38
CA PRO A 180 20.07 15.80 -12.35
C PRO A 180 21.04 16.99 -12.44
N ASN A 181 21.85 17.20 -11.40
CA ASN A 181 22.88 18.23 -11.45
C ASN A 181 23.74 17.98 -12.70
N PRO A 182 23.99 19.01 -13.54
CA PRO A 182 24.88 18.85 -14.67
C PRO A 182 26.23 18.37 -14.14
N ILE A 183 26.75 17.32 -14.77
CA ILE A 183 28.01 16.65 -14.45
C ILE A 183 29.06 17.72 -14.16
N ARG A 184 29.45 17.86 -12.89
CA ARG A 184 30.52 18.76 -12.47
C ARG A 184 31.79 18.24 -13.13
N SER A 185 32.32 18.99 -14.08
CA SER A 185 33.59 18.67 -14.72
C SER A 185 34.66 18.47 -13.64
N HIS A 186 35.34 17.33 -13.72
CA HIS A 186 36.48 17.00 -12.86
C HIS A 186 37.50 18.13 -12.91
N ARG A 187 37.62 18.90 -11.82
CA ARG A 187 38.85 19.66 -11.55
C ARG A 187 39.88 18.68 -11.00
N SER A 188 41.01 18.60 -11.68
CA SER A 188 42.19 17.85 -11.28
C SER A 188 42.68 18.31 -9.89
N CYS A 189 42.75 17.37 -8.95
CA CYS A 189 43.41 17.56 -7.65
C CYS A 189 44.93 17.60 -7.84
N THR A 190 45.55 18.73 -7.52
CA THR A 190 46.99 18.79 -7.24
C THR A 190 47.25 18.34 -5.79
N PRO A 191 48.24 17.47 -5.52
CA PRO A 191 48.50 17.00 -4.16
C PRO A 191 49.15 18.09 -3.30
N ALA A 192 48.57 18.34 -2.13
CA ALA A 192 49.12 19.23 -1.12
C ALA A 192 50.27 18.56 -0.37
N ALA A 193 51.37 19.29 -0.16
CA ALA A 193 52.55 18.84 0.58
C ALA A 193 52.26 18.65 2.08
N VAL A 194 52.79 17.58 2.66
CA VAL A 194 52.61 17.20 4.07
C VAL A 194 53.55 18.01 4.98
N PRO A 195 53.07 18.67 6.06
CA PRO A 195 53.92 19.44 6.96
C PRO A 195 54.84 18.59 7.85
N SER A 196 56.11 18.99 7.93
CA SER A 196 57.20 18.40 8.73
C SER A 196 57.06 18.66 10.24
N LYS A 197 56.04 18.09 10.90
CA LYS A 197 55.98 18.04 12.37
C LYS A 197 55.80 16.63 12.96
N TYR A 198 55.97 15.60 12.13
CA TYR A 198 56.01 14.21 12.54
C TYR A 198 57.24 13.52 11.93
N ARG A 199 58.43 13.98 12.34
CA ARG A 199 59.70 13.28 12.12
C ARG A 199 60.51 13.32 13.39
#